data_AF-A0A7C1DZ04-F1
#
_entry.id   AF-A0A7C1DZ04-F1
#
_cell.length_a   1.000
_cell.length_b   1.000
_cell.length_c   1.000
_cell.angle_alpha   90.00
_cell.angle_beta   90.00
_cell.angle_gamma   90.00
#
_symmetry.space_group_name_H-M   'P 1'
#
loop_
_entity.id
_entity.type
_entity.pdbx_description
1 polymer ?
#
loop_
_entity_poly.entity_id
_entity_poly.type
_entity_poly.pdbx_seq_one_letter_code
_entity_poly.pdbx_strand_id
1 'polypeptide(L)'
;MVLLLLIGCILSSGCLGGQQRGDDAVFSGKGTVRIVPLEGGFFGIVSDDGHHYYPINLADEYKVQGLRVRFVAKLRADVVTIQQWGTPIEIIEIEAIVGEE
;
A
#
# COMPACT_ATOMS: atom_id res chain seq x y z
N MET A 1 -34.10 9.57 -25.29
CA MET A 1 -32.89 8.94 -24.70
C MET A 1 -31.69 9.60 -25.36
N VAL A 2 -31.14 10.61 -24.69
CA VAL A 2 -30.14 11.54 -25.24
C VAL A 2 -28.82 10.79 -25.47
N LEU A 3 -28.41 10.67 -26.73
CA LEU A 3 -27.10 10.16 -27.13
C LEU A 3 -26.50 11.13 -28.15
N LEU A 4 -25.71 12.09 -27.69
CA LEU A 4 -24.48 12.57 -28.34
C LEU A 4 -23.85 13.68 -27.48
N LEU A 5 -22.78 13.36 -26.75
CA LEU A 5 -21.74 14.31 -26.39
C LEU A 5 -20.41 13.70 -26.82
N LEU A 6 -20.11 13.82 -28.12
CA LEU A 6 -18.76 13.64 -28.65
C LEU A 6 -18.04 14.98 -28.54
N ILE A 7 -17.58 15.29 -27.33
CA ILE A 7 -16.47 16.20 -27.06
C ILE A 7 -15.30 15.25 -26.80
N GLY A 8 -14.17 15.24 -27.47
CA GLY A 8 -13.47 16.18 -28.34
C GLY A 8 -12.01 15.72 -28.27
N CYS A 9 -11.30 15.70 -29.39
CA CYS A 9 -9.91 15.29 -29.48
C CYS A 9 -9.04 15.91 -28.37
N ILE A 10 -8.31 15.08 -27.63
CA ILE A 10 -7.04 15.48 -27.03
C ILE A 10 -6.01 14.40 -27.38
N LEU A 11 -5.23 14.70 -28.42
CA LEU A 11 -3.91 14.17 -28.65
C LEU A 11 -3.05 14.55 -27.44
N SER A 12 -2.75 13.61 -26.56
CA SER A 12 -1.64 13.74 -25.63
C SER A 12 -0.60 12.69 -25.98
N SER A 13 0.48 13.20 -26.57
CA SER A 13 1.81 12.63 -26.69
C SER A 13 2.03 11.30 -25.98
N GLY A 14 2.30 10.26 -26.78
CA GLY A 14 3.01 9.10 -26.31
C GLY A 14 4.39 9.50 -25.79
N CYS A 15 4.48 9.77 -24.49
CA CYS A 15 5.67 9.39 -23.76
C CYS A 15 5.60 7.87 -23.66
N LEU A 16 6.53 7.15 -24.31
CA LEU A 16 6.81 5.77 -23.93
C LEU A 16 7.37 5.79 -22.50
N GLY A 17 6.49 6.00 -21.52
CA GLY A 17 6.72 5.59 -20.16
C GLY A 17 6.74 4.08 -20.20
N GLY A 18 7.94 3.51 -20.12
CA GLY A 18 8.14 2.07 -20.08
C GLY A 18 7.16 1.45 -19.11
N GLN A 19 6.32 0.55 -19.63
CA GLN A 19 5.39 -0.25 -18.84
C GLN A 19 6.19 -1.03 -17.81
N GLN A 20 6.27 -0.52 -16.59
CA GLN A 20 6.75 -1.29 -15.44
C GLN A 20 5.67 -2.34 -15.18
N ARG A 21 5.95 -3.57 -15.61
CA ARG A 21 5.11 -4.74 -15.39
C ARG A 21 5.22 -5.06 -13.89
N GLY A 22 4.42 -4.35 -13.09
CA GLY A 22 4.57 -4.21 -11.66
C GLY A 22 3.95 -5.34 -10.85
N ASP A 23 4.37 -6.57 -11.09
CA ASP A 23 3.99 -7.72 -10.24
C ASP A 23 5.05 -8.00 -9.14
N ASP A 24 6.18 -7.29 -9.17
CA ASP A 24 7.34 -7.54 -8.29
C ASP A 24 8.05 -6.29 -7.76
N ALA A 25 7.39 -5.13 -7.71
CA ALA A 25 8.03 -3.91 -7.23
C ALA A 25 8.34 -4.02 -5.72
N VAL A 26 9.63 -4.13 -5.39
CA VAL A 26 10.16 -4.06 -4.02
C VAL A 26 10.46 -2.60 -3.68
N PHE A 27 10.04 -2.15 -2.51
CA PHE A 27 10.25 -0.79 -2.02
C PHE A 27 10.50 -0.78 -0.52
N SER A 28 11.09 0.31 -0.03
CA SER A 28 11.29 0.55 1.41
C SER A 28 10.44 1.72 1.89
N GLY A 29 9.94 1.64 3.11
CA GLY A 29 9.13 2.69 3.71
C GLY A 29 9.30 2.81 5.22
N LYS A 30 8.78 3.90 5.76
CA LYS A 30 8.55 4.08 7.20
C LYS A 30 7.08 4.34 7.42
N GLY A 31 6.57 3.84 8.53
CA GLY A 31 5.15 3.94 8.84
C GLY A 31 4.84 3.61 10.29
N THR A 32 3.55 3.70 10.59
CA THR A 32 3.01 3.44 11.92
C THR A 32 1.97 2.33 11.79
N VAL A 33 2.13 1.30 12.60
CA VAL A 33 1.18 0.19 12.69
C VAL A 33 -0.13 0.69 13.30
N ARG A 34 -1.25 0.35 12.67
CA ARG A 34 -2.61 0.74 13.09
C ARG A 34 -3.55 -0.45 13.09
N ILE A 35 -4.41 -0.53 14.10
CA ILE A 35 -5.60 -1.37 14.10
C ILE A 35 -6.66 -0.67 13.25
N VAL A 36 -7.14 -1.36 12.21
CA VAL A 36 -8.21 -0.90 11.31
C VAL A 36 -9.48 -1.67 11.64
N PRO A 37 -10.56 -1.02 12.13
CA PRO A 37 -11.75 -1.70 12.66
C PRO A 37 -12.75 -2.10 11.55
N LEU A 38 -12.27 -2.65 10.43
CA LEU A 38 -13.11 -3.17 9.34
C LEU A 38 -13.11 -4.70 9.36
N GLU A 39 -14.24 -5.32 9.00
CA GLU A 39 -14.37 -6.79 8.86
C GLU A 39 -13.88 -7.63 10.05
N GLY A 40 -14.11 -7.16 11.28
CA GLY A 40 -13.63 -7.84 12.49
C GLY A 40 -12.26 -7.39 13.00
N GLY A 41 -11.60 -6.47 12.28
CA GLY A 41 -10.38 -5.82 12.70
C GLY A 41 -9.13 -6.47 12.12
N PHE A 42 -8.21 -5.66 11.61
CA PHE A 42 -6.90 -6.11 11.14
C PHE A 42 -5.83 -5.06 11.40
N PHE A 43 -4.56 -5.44 11.22
CA PHE A 43 -3.42 -4.51 11.32
C PHE A 43 -2.99 -4.01 9.95
N GLY A 44 -2.86 -2.70 9.81
CA GLY A 44 -2.32 -2.02 8.64
C GLY A 44 -1.10 -1.17 9.00
N ILE A 45 -0.37 -0.71 7.98
CA ILE A 45 0.71 0.26 8.14
C ILE A 45 0.29 1.54 7.40
N VAL A 46 0.28 2.67 8.12
CA VAL A 46 0.12 3.99 7.50
C VAL A 46 1.50 4.61 7.39
N SER A 47 1.97 4.83 6.16
CA SER A 47 3.29 5.44 5.91
C SER A 47 3.29 6.93 6.19
N ASP A 48 4.49 7.51 6.24
CA ASP A 48 4.70 8.93 6.59
C ASP A 48 4.10 9.91 5.59
N ASP A 49 4.00 9.48 4.35
CA ASP A 49 3.36 10.21 3.26
C ASP A 49 1.84 9.96 3.20
N GLY A 50 1.29 9.18 4.13
CA GLY A 50 -0.14 8.92 4.28
C GLY A 50 -0.67 7.75 3.46
N HIS A 51 0.16 7.01 2.73
CA HIS A 51 -0.29 5.78 2.05
C HIS A 51 -0.68 4.70 3.07
N HIS A 52 -1.70 3.93 2.72
CA HIS A 52 -2.18 2.81 3.51
C HIS A 52 -1.67 1.51 2.89
N TYR A 53 -1.03 0.68 3.69
CA TYR A 53 -0.55 -0.63 3.29
C TYR A 53 -1.21 -1.72 4.12
N TYR A 54 -1.65 -2.78 3.45
CA TYR A 54 -2.21 -3.98 4.05
C TYR A 54 -1.16 -5.09 4.01
N PRO A 55 -0.40 -5.31 5.10
CA PRO A 55 0.61 -6.35 5.15
C PRO A 55 -0.05 -7.73 5.30
N ILE A 56 0.11 -8.60 4.30
CA ILE A 56 -0.52 -9.93 4.30
C ILE A 56 0.20 -10.94 5.21
N ASN A 57 1.42 -10.61 5.67
CA ASN A 57 2.29 -11.47 6.47
C ASN A 57 2.93 -10.72 7.67
N LEU A 58 2.25 -9.74 8.26
CA LEU A 58 2.77 -9.01 9.43
C LEU A 58 2.94 -9.96 10.64
N ALA A 59 4.18 -10.12 11.11
CA ALA A 59 4.48 -10.94 12.28
C ALA A 59 3.86 -10.39 13.58
N ASP A 60 3.49 -11.27 14.50
CA ASP A 60 2.71 -10.93 15.70
C ASP A 60 3.42 -9.93 16.62
N GLU A 61 4.74 -9.97 16.71
CA GLU A 61 5.55 -9.01 17.48
C GLU A 61 5.42 -7.56 17.00
N TYR A 62 5.02 -7.35 15.75
CA TYR A 62 4.78 -6.01 15.18
C TYR A 62 3.31 -5.59 15.23
N LYS A 63 2.39 -6.45 15.69
CA LYS A 63 0.95 -6.15 15.83
C LYS A 63 0.66 -5.31 17.07
N VAL A 64 1.33 -4.16 17.17
CA VAL A 64 1.22 -3.23 18.29
C VAL A 64 0.71 -1.89 17.75
N GLN A 65 -0.44 -1.46 18.28
CA GLN A 65 -1.04 -0.17 17.90
C GLN A 65 -0.05 0.97 18.15
N GLY A 66 0.21 1.78 17.12
CA GLY A 66 1.10 2.92 17.22
C GLY A 66 2.58 2.58 17.10
N LEU A 67 2.96 1.31 16.92
CA LEU A 67 4.35 0.94 16.73
C LEU A 67 4.92 1.58 15.47
N ARG A 68 6.06 2.23 15.64
CA ARG A 68 6.80 2.88 14.56
C ARG A 68 7.72 1.87 13.91
N VAL A 69 7.67 1.76 12.59
CA VAL A 69 8.43 0.75 11.85
C VAL A 69 9.13 1.32 10.62
N ARG A 70 10.26 0.72 10.27
CA ARG A 70 10.86 0.76 8.93
C ARG A 70 10.67 -0.62 8.32
N PHE A 71 10.35 -0.67 7.03
CA PHE A 71 10.10 -1.93 6.34
C PHE A 71 10.60 -1.91 4.91
N VAL A 72 10.89 -3.10 4.38
CA VAL A 72 11.06 -3.40 2.96
C VAL A 72 9.95 -4.36 2.57
N ALA A 73 9.25 -4.07 1.48
CA ALA A 73 8.08 -4.84 1.08
C ALA A 73 7.95 -4.94 -0.43
N LYS A 74 7.25 -5.98 -0.87
CA LYS A 74 6.85 -6.21 -2.25
C LYS A 74 5.37 -5.86 -2.41
N LEU A 75 5.03 -5.09 -3.45
CA LEU A 75 3.63 -4.89 -3.82
C LEU A 75 3.01 -6.22 -4.29
N ARG A 76 1.79 -6.51 -3.83
CA ARG A 76 1.03 -7.71 -4.22
C ARG A 76 -0.24 -7.30 -4.96
N ALA A 77 -0.08 -6.83 -6.20
CA ALA A 77 -1.19 -6.38 -7.06
C ALA A 77 -2.11 -7.54 -7.50
N ASP A 78 -1.61 -8.77 -7.41
CA ASP A 78 -2.33 -10.03 -7.65
C ASP A 78 -3.26 -10.44 -6.50
N VAL A 79 -3.17 -9.76 -5.35
CA VAL A 79 -3.98 -10.07 -4.17
C VAL A 79 -5.19 -9.15 -4.10
N VAL A 80 -6.37 -9.75 -4.17
CA VAL A 80 -7.65 -9.08 -3.87
C VAL A 80 -8.00 -9.33 -2.41
N THR A 81 -8.24 -8.25 -1.66
CA THR A 81 -8.58 -8.32 -0.24
C THR A 81 -10.05 -8.02 -0.02
N ILE A 82 -10.67 -8.73 0.91
CA ILE A 82 -12.06 -8.44 1.33
C ILE A 82 -12.13 -7.10 2.09
N GLN A 83 -11.04 -6.70 2.74
CA GLN A 83 -10.93 -5.49 3.55
C GLN A 83 -11.10 -4.20 2.74
N GLN A 84 -10.85 -4.25 1.42
CA GLN A 84 -10.87 -3.10 0.51
C GLN A 84 -10.16 -1.85 1.05
N TRP A 85 -9.11 -2.05 1.86
CA TRP A 85 -8.37 -0.99 2.52
C TRP A 85 -6.87 -1.22 2.34
N GLY A 86 -6.18 -0.16 1.91
CA GLY A 86 -4.74 -0.16 1.68
C GLY A 86 -4.29 -1.01 0.49
N THR A 87 -3.05 -0.81 0.08
CA THR A 87 -2.41 -1.62 -0.95
C THR A 87 -1.84 -2.89 -0.32
N PRO A 88 -2.18 -4.09 -0.82
CA PRO A 88 -1.61 -5.34 -0.31
C PRO A 88 -0.10 -5.38 -0.52
N ILE A 89 0.64 -5.68 0.55
CA ILE A 89 2.09 -5.84 0.52
C ILE A 89 2.51 -7.10 1.25
N GLU A 90 3.58 -7.70 0.75
CA GLU A 90 4.32 -8.74 1.45
C GLU A 90 5.57 -8.12 2.07
N ILE A 91 5.67 -8.18 3.39
CA ILE A 91 6.83 -7.69 4.15
C ILE A 91 7.99 -8.66 3.94
N ILE A 92 9.12 -8.12 3.49
CA ILE A 92 10.39 -8.85 3.34
C ILE A 92 11.25 -8.62 4.57
N GLU A 93 11.36 -7.36 5.01
CA GLU A 93 12.08 -6.95 6.22
C GLU A 93 11.24 -5.93 6.97
N ILE A 94 11.27 -5.99 8.30
CA ILE A 94 10.62 -5.01 9.16
C ILE A 94 11.39 -4.90 10.47
N GLU A 95 11.46 -3.70 11.00
CA GLU A 95 12.09 -3.41 12.28
C GLU A 95 11.37 -2.26 12.97
N ALA A 96 11.33 -2.30 14.31
CA ALA A 96 10.81 -1.22 15.12
C ALA A 96 11.80 -0.05 15.12
N ILE A 97 11.29 1.17 14.95
CA ILE A 97 12.08 2.38 15.13
C ILE A 97 11.95 2.76 16.61
N VAL A 98 12.99 2.46 17.38
CA VAL A 98 13.16 2.97 18.74
C VAL A 98 13.68 4.40 18.62
N GLY A 99 12.99 5.36 19.23
CA GLY A 99 13.51 6.73 19.30
C GLY A 99 14.71 6.77 20.25
N GLU A 100 15.87 7.24 19.77
CA GLU A 100 16.74 8.05 20.63
C GLU A 100 16.10 9.44 20.63
N GLU A 101 15.35 9.76 21.69
CA GLU A 101 14.90 11.13 21.96
C GLU A 101 16.07 12.06 22.28
#